data_AF-A0A6I4HU34-F1
#
_entry.id   AF-A0A6I4HU34-F1
#
_cell.length_a   1.000
_cell.length_b   1.000
_cell.length_c   1.000
_cell.angle_alpha   90.00
_cell.angle_beta   90.00
_cell.angle_gamma   90.00
#
_symmetry.space_group_name_H-M   'P 1'
#
loop_
_entity.id
_entity.type
_entity.pdbx_description
1 polymer ?
#
loop_
_entity_poly.entity_id
_entity_poly.type
_entity_poly.pdbx_seq_one_letter_code
_entity_poly.pdbx_strand_id
1 'polypeptide(L)'
;IVSLPMLTVIFAAIGIIGGKMVGVDFLGADEGSFWSGMQNTVRFGHDIFNGTIIKSIVFALICTWVAVYQGYACDPTPEGIATAMTRTVV
;
A
#
# COMPACT_ATOMS: atom_id res chain seq x y z
N ILE A 1 -4.87 4.01 -11.05
CA ILE A 1 -3.83 3.08 -11.56
C ILE A 1 -2.40 3.57 -11.27
N VAL A 2 -1.97 4.76 -11.69
CA VAL A 2 -0.57 5.23 -11.48
C VAL A 2 -0.29 5.63 -10.01
N SER A 3 -1.25 6.27 -9.34
CA SER A 3 -1.03 6.84 -8.01
C SER A 3 -0.81 5.79 -6.91
N LEU A 4 -1.47 4.63 -7.01
CA LEU A 4 -1.49 3.63 -5.94
C LEU A 4 -0.14 2.89 -5.80
N PRO A 5 0.53 2.45 -6.89
CA PRO A 5 1.90 1.96 -6.82
C PRO A 5 2.89 2.97 -6.23
N MET A 6 2.80 4.23 -6.63
CA MET A 6 3.67 5.29 -6.11
C MET A 6 3.46 5.52 -4.61
N LEU A 7 2.20 5.51 -4.15
CA LEU A 7 1.86 5.65 -2.74
C LEU A 7 2.34 4.44 -1.91
N THR A 8 2.27 3.21 -2.46
CA THR A 8 2.75 2.02 -1.75
C THR A 8 4.26 2.04 -1.50
N VAL A 9 5.06 2.62 -2.41
CA VAL A 9 6.50 2.80 -2.20
C VAL A 9 6.77 3.78 -1.06
N ILE A 10 6.05 4.90 -1.02
CA ILE A 10 6.17 5.89 0.06
C ILE A 10 5.76 5.27 1.41
N PHE A 11 4.65 4.53 1.42
CA PHE A 11 4.16 3.85 2.62
C PHE A 11 5.20 2.86 3.18
N ALA A 12 5.82 2.06 2.33
CA ALA A 12 6.87 1.13 2.74
C ALA A 12 8.12 1.86 3.27
N ALA A 13 8.55 2.94 2.62
CA ALA A 13 9.69 3.73 3.06
C ALA A 13 9.48 4.35 4.45
N ILE A 14 8.31 4.96 4.67
CA ILE A 14 7.95 5.53 5.98
C ILE A 14 7.82 4.42 7.04
N GLY A 15 7.28 3.26 6.69
CA GLY A 15 7.20 2.10 7.58
C GLY A 15 8.57 1.60 8.05
N ILE A 16 9.55 1.53 7.14
CA ILE A 16 10.93 1.14 7.48
C ILE A 16 11.57 2.16 8.42
N ILE A 17 11.42 3.47 8.12
CA ILE A 17 11.96 4.55 8.97
C ILE A 17 11.31 4.55 10.35
N GLY A 18 9.99 4.38 10.42
CA GLY A 18 9.26 4.28 11.70
C GLY A 18 9.69 3.05 12.51
N GLY A 19 9.91 1.92 11.84
CA GLY A 19 10.46 0.70 12.46
C GLY A 19 11.87 0.90 13.01
N LYS A 20 12.74 1.61 12.27
CA LYS A 20 14.08 2.00 12.75
C LYS A 20 13.97 2.88 13.99
N MET A 21 13.11 3.89 13.95
CA MET A 21 12.94 4.83 15.07
C MET A 21 12.58 4.07 16.35
N VAL A 22 11.56 3.21 16.31
CA VAL A 22 11.15 2.44 17.50
C VAL A 22 12.19 1.39 17.87
N GLY A 23 12.67 0.57 16.93
CA GLY A 23 13.57 -0.54 17.22
C GLY A 23 14.96 -0.13 17.70
N VAL A 24 15.54 0.90 17.07
CA VAL A 24 16.90 1.38 17.38
C VAL A 24 16.84 2.48 18.43
N ASP A 25 16.06 3.55 18.18
CA ASP A 25 16.15 4.76 19.01
C ASP A 25 15.41 4.61 20.35
N PHE A 26 14.31 3.85 20.42
CA PHE A 26 13.59 3.62 21.68
C PHE A 26 14.02 2.33 22.42
N LEU A 27 14.18 1.21 21.71
CA LEU A 27 14.54 -0.07 22.33
C LEU A 27 16.06 -0.29 22.47
N GLY A 28 16.89 0.55 21.86
CA GLY A 28 18.35 0.47 21.96
C GLY A 28 18.96 -0.70 21.20
N ALA A 29 18.31 -1.20 20.13
CA ALA A 29 18.91 -2.20 19.26
C ALA A 29 20.11 -1.63 18.49
N ASP A 30 21.09 -2.49 18.15
CA ASP A 30 22.24 -2.07 17.36
C ASP A 30 21.83 -1.68 15.93
N GLU A 31 22.17 -0.45 15.53
CA GLU A 31 21.81 0.09 14.21
C GLU A 31 22.48 -0.68 13.07
N GLY A 32 23.73 -1.13 13.27
CA GLY A 32 24.47 -1.92 12.29
C GLY A 32 23.79 -3.27 12.00
N SER A 33 23.37 -3.95 13.06
CA SER A 33 22.62 -5.22 12.99
C SER A 33 21.25 -5.04 12.34
N PHE A 34 20.54 -3.95 12.64
CA PHE A 34 19.23 -3.65 12.04
C PHE A 34 19.32 -3.50 10.51
N TRP A 35 20.24 -2.66 10.02
CA TRP A 35 20.41 -2.45 8.58
C TRP A 35 21.03 -3.65 7.87
N SER A 36 22.02 -4.31 8.47
CA SER A 36 22.68 -5.49 7.91
C SER A 36 21.73 -6.68 7.80
N GLY A 37 20.92 -6.94 8.83
CA GLY A 37 19.90 -7.99 8.81
C GLY A 37 18.84 -7.75 7.73
N MET A 38 18.42 -6.50 7.56
CA MET A 38 17.46 -6.11 6.52
C MET A 38 18.04 -6.30 5.12
N GLN A 39 19.27 -5.84 4.86
CA GLN A 39 19.93 -5.99 3.55
C GLN A 39 20.20 -7.45 3.16
N ASN A 40 20.50 -8.31 4.15
CA ASN A 40 20.73 -9.73 3.90
C ASN A 40 19.44 -10.51 3.58
N THR A 41 18.32 -10.09 4.16
CA THR A 41 17.04 -10.79 4.02
C THR A 41 16.25 -10.30 2.80
N VAL A 42 16.26 -8.99 2.54
CA VAL A 42 15.44 -8.38 1.49
C VAL A 42 16.07 -8.59 0.11
N ARG A 43 15.33 -9.26 -0.78
CA ARG A 43 15.71 -9.48 -2.17
C ARG A 43 14.96 -8.51 -3.09
N PHE A 44 15.68 -7.65 -3.80
CA PHE A 44 15.08 -6.65 -4.70
C PHE A 44 14.09 -7.23 -5.73
N GLY A 45 14.45 -8.35 -6.37
CA GLY A 45 13.57 -8.96 -7.38
C GLY A 45 12.30 -9.60 -6.79
N HIS A 46 12.44 -10.32 -5.68
CA HIS A 46 11.33 -11.07 -5.10
C HIS A 46 10.44 -10.19 -4.21
N ASP A 47 11.03 -9.36 -3.35
CA ASP A 47 10.28 -8.66 -2.32
C ASP A 47 9.79 -7.29 -2.79
N ILE A 48 10.61 -6.57 -3.58
CA ILE A 48 10.26 -5.22 -4.04
C ILE A 48 9.49 -5.29 -5.37
N PHE A 49 9.98 -6.06 -6.35
CA PHE A 49 9.36 -6.11 -7.69
C PHE A 49 8.07 -6.93 -7.70
N ASN A 50 8.11 -8.19 -7.23
CA ASN A 50 6.90 -9.02 -7.15
C ASN A 50 5.99 -8.59 -5.98
N GLY A 51 6.57 -8.31 -4.80
CA GLY A 51 5.80 -8.01 -3.60
C GLY A 51 5.10 -6.66 -3.62
N THR A 52 5.81 -5.60 -4.05
CA THR A 52 5.27 -4.23 -3.99
C THR A 52 4.76 -3.74 -5.33
N ILE A 53 5.54 -3.83 -6.41
CA ILE A 53 5.18 -3.20 -7.70
C ILE A 53 4.08 -3.97 -8.42
N ILE A 54 4.28 -5.26 -8.72
CA ILE A 54 3.30 -6.04 -9.48
C ILE A 54 1.97 -6.14 -8.72
N LYS A 55 2.04 -6.42 -7.41
CA LYS A 55 0.86 -6.55 -6.57
C LYS A 55 0.10 -5.22 -6.42
N SER A 56 0.79 -4.10 -6.22
CA SER A 56 0.13 -2.78 -6.13
C SER A 56 -0.53 -2.35 -7.43
N ILE A 57 0.03 -2.70 -8.59
CA ILE A 57 -0.59 -2.42 -9.90
C ILE A 57 -1.90 -3.19 -10.04
N VAL A 58 -1.92 -4.48 -9.69
CA VAL A 58 -3.15 -5.30 -9.74
C VAL A 58 -4.22 -4.74 -8.83
N PHE A 59 -3.88 -4.38 -7.59
CA PHE A 59 -4.83 -3.73 -6.69
C PHE A 59 -5.31 -2.37 -7.22
N ALA A 60 -4.39 -1.58 -7.79
CA ALA A 60 -4.74 -0.29 -8.38
C ALA A 60 -5.77 -0.44 -9.50
N LEU A 61 -5.65 -1.47 -10.32
CA LEU A 61 -6.61 -1.77 -11.38
C LEU A 61 -7.97 -2.15 -10.81
N ILE A 62 -8.01 -3.12 -9.89
CA ILE A 62 -9.26 -3.64 -9.31
C ILE A 62 -10.00 -2.53 -8.56
N CYS A 63 -9.33 -1.80 -7.66
CA CYS A 63 -9.95 -0.73 -6.89
C CYS A 63 -10.45 0.41 -7.78
N THR A 64 -9.68 0.83 -8.79
CA THR A 64 -10.13 1.87 -9.72
C THR A 64 -11.35 1.39 -10.52
N TRP A 65 -11.34 0.14 -10.99
CA TRP A 65 -12.43 -0.39 -11.79
C TRP A 65 -13.74 -0.51 -11.00
N VAL A 66 -13.70 -1.07 -9.79
CA VAL A 66 -14.87 -1.19 -8.92
C VAL A 66 -15.43 0.19 -8.58
N ALA A 67 -14.57 1.16 -8.23
CA ALA A 67 -14.99 2.52 -7.90
C ALA A 67 -15.65 3.23 -9.08
N VAL A 68 -15.09 3.10 -10.28
CA VAL A 68 -15.68 3.70 -11.50
C VAL A 68 -17.01 3.02 -11.85
N TYR A 69 -17.09 1.69 -11.73
CA TYR A 69 -18.31 0.95 -12.04
C TYR A 69 -19.45 1.29 -11.09
N GLN A 70 -19.20 1.29 -9.78
CA GLN A 70 -20.23 1.61 -8.78
C GLN A 70 -20.71 3.06 -8.89
N GLY A 71 -19.82 3.99 -9.28
CA GLY A 71 -20.22 5.37 -9.55
C GLY A 71 -21.04 5.53 -10.84
N TYR A 72 -20.68 4.78 -11.90
CA TYR A 72 -21.37 4.86 -13.19
C TYR A 72 -22.76 4.20 -13.16
N ALA A 73 -22.90 3.05 -12.50
CA ALA A 73 -24.15 2.28 -12.42
C ALA A 73 -25.01 2.63 -11.18
N CYS A 74 -24.79 3.79 -10.56
CA CYS A 74 -25.59 4.19 -9.39
C CYS A 74 -26.95 4.79 -9.79
N ASP A 75 -27.94 4.61 -8.93
CA ASP A 75 -29.21 5.34 -9.05
C ASP A 75 -28.97 6.83 -8.83
N PRO A 76 -29.49 7.73 -9.70
CA PRO A 76 -29.28 9.17 -9.61
C PRO A 76 -30.16 9.81 -8.51
N THR A 77 -30.06 9.27 -7.30
CA THR A 77 -30.73 9.75 -6.07
C THR A 77 -29.67 9.93 -4.97
N PRO A 78 -29.86 10.87 -4.02
CA PRO A 78 -28.89 11.10 -2.95
C PRO A 78 -28.59 9.84 -2.11
N GLU A 79 -29.61 9.05 -1.79
CA GLU A 79 -29.46 7.79 -1.04
C GLU A 79 -28.78 6.70 -1.88
N GLY A 80 -29.05 6.66 -3.19
CA GLY A 80 -28.39 5.77 -4.14
C GLY A 80 -26.88 6.00 -4.21
N ILE A 81 -26.45 7.26 -4.24
CA ILE A 81 -25.03 7.65 -4.21
C ILE A 81 -24.36 7.21 -2.90
N ALA A 82 -25.02 7.45 -1.76
CA ALA A 82 -24.50 7.01 -0.45
C ALA A 82 -24.33 5.48 -0.39
N THR A 83 -25.28 4.73 -0.95
CA THR A 83 -25.24 3.26 -0.99
C THR A 83 -24.21 2.74 -2.00
N ALA A 84 -23.93 3.45 -3.09
CA ALA A 84 -22.88 3.09 -4.05
C ALA A 84 -21.47 3.29 -3.47
N MET A 85 -21.29 4.34 -2.64
CA MET A 85 -20.02 4.57 -1.93
C MET A 85 -19.72 3.43 -0.94
N THR A 86 -20.70 2.97 -0.17
CA THR A 86 -20.50 1.84 0.76
C THR A 86 -20.24 0.53 0.01
N ARG A 87 -20.89 0.31 -1.14
CA ARG A 87 -20.63 -0.84 -2.03
C ARG A 87 -19.27 -0.85 -2.73
N THR A 88 -18.58 0.29 -2.79
CA THR A 88 -17.24 0.37 -3.38
C THR A 88 -16.15 -0.12 -2.41
N VAL A 89 -16.42 -0.09 -1.10
CA VAL A 89 -15.43 -0.36 -0.05
C VAL A 89 -15.55 -1.80 0.50
N VAL A 90 -16.73 -2.42 0.37
CA VAL A 90 -17.04 -3.79 0.83
C VAL A 90 -16.86 -4.78 -0.32
#